data_AF-A0A3E3DWX3-F1
#
_entry.id   AF-A0A3E3DWX3-F1
#
_cell.length_a   1.000
_cell.length_b   1.000
_cell.length_c   1.000
_cell.angle_alpha   90.00
_cell.angle_beta   90.00
_cell.angle_gamma   90.00
#
_symmetry.space_group_name_H-M   'P 1'
#
loop_
_entity.id
_entity.type
_entity.pdbx_description
1 polymer ?
#
loop_
_entity_poly.entity_id
_entity_poly.type
_entity_poly.pdbx_seq_one_letter_code
_entity_poly.pdbx_strand_id
1 'polypeptide(L)'
;MEKLTMKYDELISKSLTELCNPLPYMITKVYDQIDKDEAGNDVSVKYAEYIDLGVCPASYSCALKELLSSDSGRTEDTTYNKMRLGEYIEISVSYRSMNSDNLAVLLNNFSDEYVTVCYFDPKKNSYRIDEFYLGETSVPLYNGKLGFWDSFSLTLSQRKAEFDEVLADEETVPETPENPVDESGNQPNEGV
;
A
#
# COMPACT_ATOMS: atom_id res chain seq x y z
N MET A 1 -0.50 -13.03 23.53
CA MET A 1 0.85 -12.80 22.96
C MET A 1 1.44 -11.58 23.65
N GLU A 2 2.74 -11.55 23.90
CA GLU A 2 3.40 -10.42 24.55
C GLU A 2 3.51 -9.25 23.57
N LYS A 3 3.12 -8.05 24.01
CA LYS A 3 3.32 -6.82 23.26
C LYS A 3 4.71 -6.30 23.56
N LEU A 4 5.48 -6.05 22.51
CA LEU A 4 6.85 -5.56 22.61
C LEU A 4 6.90 -4.11 22.14
N THR A 5 7.93 -3.39 22.57
CA THR A 5 8.16 -2.00 22.19
C THR A 5 9.58 -1.82 21.68
N MET A 6 9.73 -1.08 20.58
CA MET A 6 11.04 -0.72 20.02
C MET A 6 10.95 0.68 19.39
N LYS A 7 12.09 1.36 19.23
CA LYS A 7 12.14 2.58 18.42
C LYS A 7 11.73 2.27 16.99
N TYR A 8 10.97 3.18 16.40
CA TYR A 8 10.41 2.98 15.06
C TYR A 8 11.49 2.76 13.99
N ASP A 9 12.58 3.53 14.05
CA ASP A 9 13.69 3.42 13.09
C ASP A 9 14.52 2.14 13.31
N GLU A 10 14.63 1.67 14.56
CA GLU A 10 15.27 0.39 14.88
C GLU A 10 14.45 -0.78 14.34
N LEU A 11 13.11 -0.69 14.41
CA LEU A 11 12.22 -1.71 13.88
C LEU A 11 12.39 -1.86 12.35
N ILE A 12 12.46 -0.74 11.62
CA ILE A 12 12.70 -0.73 10.17
C ILE A 12 14.12 -1.18 9.81
N SER A 13 15.14 -0.74 10.55
CA SER A 13 16.53 -1.11 10.23
C SER A 13 16.86 -2.55 10.59
N LYS A 14 16.44 -3.05 11.75
CA LYS A 14 16.64 -4.43 12.18
C LYS A 14 16.02 -5.43 11.21
N SER A 15 14.86 -5.06 10.65
CA SER A 15 14.20 -5.90 9.66
C SER A 15 15.03 -6.12 8.37
N LEU A 16 15.81 -5.13 7.95
CA LEU A 16 16.67 -5.20 6.77
C LEU A 16 17.93 -6.07 6.95
N THR A 17 18.53 -6.06 8.14
CA THR A 17 19.85 -6.66 8.38
C THR A 17 19.80 -8.03 9.04
N GLU A 18 18.76 -8.32 9.82
CA GLU A 18 18.68 -9.53 10.66
C GLU A 18 17.48 -10.42 10.32
N LEU A 19 16.49 -9.88 9.61
CA LEU A 19 15.17 -10.48 9.52
C LEU A 19 14.89 -11.00 8.11
N CYS A 20 14.95 -12.33 7.97
CA CYS A 20 14.60 -13.03 6.74
C CYS A 20 13.07 -13.17 6.52
N ASN A 21 12.25 -12.68 7.46
CA ASN A 21 10.79 -12.79 7.40
C ASN A 21 10.20 -11.54 6.76
N PRO A 22 9.57 -11.61 5.57
CA PRO A 22 9.08 -10.45 4.85
C PRO A 22 7.80 -9.82 5.45
N LEU A 23 7.15 -10.49 6.41
CA LEU A 23 6.00 -9.97 7.14
C LEU A 23 6.11 -10.35 8.63
N PRO A 24 7.03 -9.71 9.37
CA PRO A 24 7.41 -10.18 10.71
C PRO A 24 6.49 -9.71 11.82
N TYR A 25 5.98 -8.48 11.71
CA TYR A 25 5.37 -7.79 12.84
C TYR A 25 4.01 -7.23 12.46
N MET A 26 3.09 -7.35 13.41
CA MET A 26 1.89 -6.51 13.45
C MET A 26 2.14 -5.35 14.39
N ILE A 27 1.85 -4.13 13.93
CA ILE A 27 1.98 -2.92 14.73
C ILE A 27 0.64 -2.63 15.38
N THR A 28 0.62 -2.56 16.71
CA THR A 28 -0.60 -2.29 17.47
C THR A 28 -0.73 -0.81 17.81
N LYS A 29 0.40 -0.10 17.94
CA LYS A 29 0.40 1.33 18.23
C LYS A 29 1.71 1.98 17.81
N VAL A 30 1.64 3.20 17.28
CA VAL A 30 2.80 4.09 17.10
C VAL A 30 2.58 5.33 17.95
N TYR A 31 3.59 5.77 18.68
CA TYR A 31 3.49 6.94 19.56
C TYR A 31 4.84 7.62 19.73
N ASP A 32 4.81 8.91 20.07
CA ASP A 32 6.00 9.69 20.38
C ASP A 32 6.24 9.71 21.90
N GLN A 33 7.51 9.63 22.29
CA GLN A 33 7.97 9.74 23.67
C GLN A 33 9.20 10.66 23.73
N ILE A 34 9.32 11.44 24.80
CA ILE A 34 10.50 12.26 25.04
C ILE A 34 11.58 11.39 25.68
N ASP A 35 12.74 11.32 25.04
CA ASP A 35 13.94 10.67 25.53
C ASP A 35 15.11 11.64 25.59
N LYS A 36 16.21 11.19 26.21
CA LYS A 36 17.48 11.90 26.27
C LYS A 36 18.37 11.47 25.09
N ASP A 37 18.91 12.42 24.33
CA ASP A 37 20.00 12.14 23.38
C ASP A 37 21.33 11.88 24.10
N GLU A 38 22.39 11.57 23.34
CA GLU A 38 23.75 11.34 23.88
C GLU A 38 24.32 12.57 24.61
N ALA A 39 23.80 13.77 24.33
CA ALA A 39 24.18 15.03 24.96
C ALA A 39 23.27 15.42 26.14
N GLY A 40 22.24 14.61 26.45
CA GLY A 40 21.29 14.83 27.54
C GLY A 40 20.13 15.79 27.22
N ASN A 41 19.95 16.18 25.96
CA ASN A 41 18.83 17.00 25.51
C ASN A 41 17.58 16.17 25.33
N ASP A 42 16.42 16.78 25.58
CA ASP A 42 15.13 16.15 25.37
C ASP A 42 14.81 16.11 23.87
N VAL A 43 14.64 14.90 23.33
CA VAL A 43 14.31 14.63 21.93
C VAL A 43 13.04 13.82 21.85
N SER A 44 12.15 14.19 20.94
CA SER A 44 10.96 13.38 20.63
C SER A 44 11.37 12.18 19.77
N VAL A 45 11.24 10.98 20.33
CA VAL A 45 11.55 9.71 19.68
C VAL A 45 10.26 8.94 19.42
N LYS A 46 10.11 8.42 18.21
CA LYS A 46 8.96 7.62 17.82
C LYS A 46 9.18 6.15 18.20
N TYR A 47 8.19 5.56 18.87
CA TYR A 47 8.15 4.17 19.29
C TYR A 47 7.00 3.43 18.61
N ALA A 48 7.19 2.13 18.41
CA ALA A 48 6.16 1.20 17.95
C ALA A 48 5.95 0.11 19.00
N GLU A 49 4.69 -0.09 19.39
CA GLU A 49 4.22 -1.31 20.03
C GLU A 49 3.88 -2.31 18.93
N TYR A 50 4.42 -3.54 19.05
CA TYR A 50 4.27 -4.56 18.04
C TYR A 50 4.09 -5.95 18.64
N ILE A 51 3.54 -6.84 17.82
CA ILE A 51 3.42 -8.27 18.06
C ILE A 51 4.33 -8.97 17.04
N ASP A 52 5.29 -9.74 17.54
CA ASP A 52 6.03 -10.69 16.71
C ASP A 52 5.11 -11.84 16.33
N LEU A 53 4.84 -12.00 15.03
CA LEU A 53 3.97 -13.07 14.54
C LEU A 53 4.61 -14.45 14.78
N GLY A 54 5.94 -14.52 14.91
CA GLY A 54 6.67 -15.76 15.19
C GLY A 54 6.61 -16.80 14.07
N VAL A 55 6.03 -16.42 12.91
CA VAL A 55 5.82 -17.29 11.75
C VAL A 55 6.27 -16.57 10.50
N CYS A 56 7.00 -17.30 9.66
CA CYS A 56 7.48 -16.80 8.37
C CYS A 56 6.62 -17.40 7.25
N PRO A 57 6.08 -16.58 6.33
CA PRO A 57 5.38 -17.09 5.15
C PRO A 57 6.25 -18.04 4.33
N ALA A 58 5.65 -19.12 3.83
CA ALA A 58 6.29 -19.99 2.85
C ALA A 58 6.36 -19.35 1.47
N SER A 59 5.43 -18.43 1.17
CA SER A 59 5.50 -17.54 0.02
C SER A 59 5.07 -16.13 0.40
N TYR A 60 5.71 -15.16 -0.24
CA TYR A 60 5.39 -13.74 -0.12
C TYR A 60 5.43 -13.12 -1.52
N SER A 61 4.37 -12.42 -1.90
CA SER A 61 4.34 -11.60 -3.12
C SER A 61 3.84 -10.21 -2.80
N CYS A 62 4.52 -9.21 -3.35
CA CYS A 62 4.08 -7.82 -3.34
C CYS A 62 3.72 -7.43 -4.77
N ALA A 63 2.45 -7.15 -5.02
CA ALA A 63 1.94 -6.68 -6.30
C ALA A 63 1.78 -5.16 -6.26
N LEU A 64 2.44 -4.48 -7.20
CA LEU A 64 2.26 -3.03 -7.41
C LEU A 64 0.96 -2.81 -8.18
N LYS A 65 0.01 -2.11 -7.57
CA LYS A 65 -1.30 -1.79 -8.14
C LYS A 65 -1.39 -0.29 -8.40
N GLU A 66 -2.18 0.08 -9.38
CA GLU A 66 -2.43 1.47 -9.71
C GLU A 66 -3.86 1.84 -9.35
N LEU A 67 -4.01 3.01 -8.75
CA LEU A 67 -5.30 3.66 -8.59
C LEU A 67 -5.53 4.55 -9.81
N LEU A 68 -6.59 4.28 -10.57
CA LEU A 68 -6.94 5.01 -11.77
C LEU A 68 -8.13 5.94 -11.51
N SER A 69 -8.18 7.08 -12.21
CA SER A 69 -9.37 7.93 -12.27
C SER A 69 -10.51 7.17 -12.96
N SER A 70 -11.75 7.50 -12.59
CA SER A 70 -12.95 7.03 -13.27
C SER A 70 -12.99 7.39 -14.75
N ASP A 71 -12.23 8.43 -15.15
CA ASP A 71 -12.14 8.90 -16.53
C ASP A 71 -11.10 8.10 -17.36
N SER A 72 -10.43 7.12 -16.74
CA SER A 72 -9.54 6.21 -17.46
C SER A 72 -10.35 5.30 -18.37
N GLY A 73 -9.99 5.23 -19.64
CA GLY A 73 -10.77 4.48 -20.62
C GLY A 73 -10.18 4.51 -22.00
N ARG A 74 -10.81 3.77 -22.91
CA ARG A 74 -10.48 3.84 -24.34
C ARG A 74 -11.32 4.91 -25.02
N THR A 75 -10.68 5.75 -25.81
CA THR A 75 -11.34 6.71 -26.69
C THR A 75 -11.69 6.07 -28.04
N GLU A 76 -12.52 6.76 -28.82
CA GLU A 76 -13.01 6.28 -30.13
C GLU A 76 -11.89 6.04 -31.15
N ASP A 77 -10.76 6.74 -30.98
CA ASP A 77 -9.53 6.55 -31.74
C ASP A 77 -8.77 5.26 -31.36
N THR A 78 -9.35 4.42 -30.51
CA THR A 78 -8.80 3.16 -29.97
C THR A 78 -7.63 3.31 -29.00
N THR A 79 -7.26 4.54 -28.65
CA THR A 79 -6.22 4.86 -27.66
C THR A 79 -6.75 4.64 -26.24
N TYR A 80 -5.92 4.08 -25.34
CA TYR A 80 -6.25 3.97 -23.91
C TYR A 80 -5.63 5.13 -23.14
N ASN A 81 -6.47 5.99 -22.57
CA ASN A 81 -6.05 7.09 -21.72
C ASN A 81 -6.00 6.59 -20.28
N LYS A 82 -4.78 6.38 -19.79
CA LYS A 82 -4.52 5.89 -18.44
C LYS A 82 -4.30 7.07 -17.49
N MET A 83 -5.35 7.50 -16.80
CA MET A 83 -5.28 8.60 -15.85
C MET A 83 -4.97 8.06 -14.44
N ARG A 84 -3.69 7.79 -14.18
CA ARG A 84 -3.23 7.23 -12.89
C ARG A 84 -3.27 8.31 -11.80
N LEU A 85 -3.99 8.04 -10.72
CA LEU A 85 -4.07 8.89 -9.52
C LEU A 85 -2.99 8.55 -8.49
N GLY A 86 -2.56 7.30 -8.43
CA GLY A 86 -1.52 6.85 -7.51
C GLY A 86 -1.21 5.37 -7.65
N GLU A 87 -0.33 4.90 -6.79
CA GLU A 87 0.08 3.49 -6.69
C GLU A 87 -0.08 2.99 -5.26
N TYR A 88 -0.49 1.74 -5.11
CA TYR A 88 -0.58 1.08 -3.82
C TYR A 88 -0.10 -0.35 -3.96
N ILE A 89 0.16 -1.02 -2.86
CA ILE A 89 0.60 -2.41 -2.89
C ILE A 89 -0.47 -3.37 -2.41
N GLU A 90 -0.42 -4.59 -2.95
CA GLU A 90 -1.18 -5.74 -2.46
C GLU A 90 -0.19 -6.84 -2.10
N ILE A 91 -0.22 -7.28 -0.85
CA ILE A 91 0.61 -8.36 -0.34
C ILE A 91 -0.21 -9.64 -0.37
N SER A 92 0.39 -10.73 -0.83
CA SER A 92 -0.19 -12.07 -0.68
C SER A 92 0.82 -12.96 0.03
N VAL A 93 0.36 -13.63 1.08
CA VAL A 93 1.18 -14.57 1.85
C VAL A 93 0.50 -15.94 1.88
N SER A 94 1.32 -16.99 1.85
CA SER A 94 0.84 -18.34 2.10
C SER A 94 1.77 -19.10 3.04
N TYR A 95 1.20 -20.05 3.77
CA TYR A 95 1.85 -20.87 4.77
C TYR A 95 1.51 -22.33 4.48
N ARG A 96 2.53 -23.17 4.26
CA ARG A 96 2.35 -24.57 3.84
C ARG A 96 1.97 -25.53 4.95
N SER A 97 2.46 -25.34 6.17
CA SER A 97 2.16 -26.28 7.25
C SER A 97 2.19 -25.54 8.56
N MET A 98 1.04 -25.47 9.21
CA MET A 98 0.86 -24.72 10.44
C MET A 98 0.12 -25.57 11.48
N ASN A 99 0.59 -25.53 12.72
CA ASN A 99 -0.17 -26.06 13.85
C ASN A 99 -1.30 -25.09 14.23
N SER A 100 -2.23 -25.56 15.05
CA SER A 100 -3.41 -24.76 15.41
C SER A 100 -3.07 -23.51 16.24
N ASP A 101 -2.01 -23.53 17.04
CA ASP A 101 -1.61 -22.39 17.88
C ASP A 101 -1.10 -21.21 17.03
N ASN A 102 -0.20 -21.51 16.07
CA ASN A 102 0.32 -20.52 15.13
C ASN A 102 -0.77 -19.97 14.22
N LEU A 103 -1.71 -20.82 13.79
CA LEU A 103 -2.85 -20.38 13.00
C LEU A 103 -3.76 -19.45 13.83
N ALA A 104 -4.03 -19.80 15.09
CA ALA A 104 -4.82 -18.95 15.98
C ALA A 104 -4.15 -17.59 16.20
N VAL A 105 -2.81 -17.54 16.30
CA VAL A 105 -2.07 -16.27 16.34
C VAL A 105 -2.36 -15.44 15.10
N LEU A 106 -2.23 -16.00 13.89
CA LEU A 106 -2.48 -15.25 12.66
C LEU A 106 -3.93 -14.79 12.57
N LEU A 107 -4.90 -15.69 12.78
CA LEU A 107 -6.32 -15.36 12.64
C LEU A 107 -6.80 -14.32 13.66
N ASN A 108 -6.30 -14.35 14.89
CA ASN A 108 -6.69 -13.36 15.91
C ASN A 108 -6.05 -11.97 15.69
N ASN A 109 -4.93 -11.91 14.98
CA ASN A 109 -4.26 -10.65 14.68
C ASN A 109 -4.78 -10.08 13.34
N PHE A 110 -5.10 -10.94 12.36
CA PHE A 110 -5.73 -10.58 11.09
C PHE A 110 -7.27 -10.72 11.15
N SER A 111 -7.89 -10.30 12.25
CA SER A 111 -9.36 -10.30 12.38
C SER A 111 -9.99 -8.92 12.21
N ASP A 112 -9.21 -7.86 12.37
CA ASP A 112 -9.70 -6.49 12.30
C ASP A 112 -9.87 -6.04 10.85
N GLU A 113 -10.79 -5.10 10.62
CA GLU A 113 -11.04 -4.53 9.28
C GLU A 113 -9.78 -3.91 8.67
N TYR A 114 -8.98 -3.28 9.53
CA TYR A 114 -7.69 -2.70 9.16
C TYR A 114 -6.61 -3.21 10.11
N VAL A 115 -5.46 -3.56 9.54
CA VAL A 115 -4.28 -3.98 10.27
C VAL A 115 -3.08 -3.14 9.85
N THR A 116 -2.25 -2.76 10.81
CA THR A 116 -0.97 -2.11 10.52
C THR A 116 0.12 -3.17 10.60
N VAL A 117 0.89 -3.34 9.52
CA VAL A 117 1.93 -4.38 9.46
C VAL A 117 3.28 -3.78 9.08
N CYS A 118 4.33 -4.35 9.64
CA CYS A 118 5.68 -4.17 9.10
C CYS A 118 5.88 -5.20 7.99
N TYR A 119 6.24 -4.77 6.79
CA TYR A 119 6.42 -5.65 5.63
C TYR A 119 7.61 -5.21 4.78
N PHE A 120 8.17 -6.13 3.99
CA PHE A 120 9.24 -5.81 3.04
C PHE A 120 8.70 -5.25 1.72
N ASP A 121 9.07 -4.02 1.38
CA ASP A 121 8.74 -3.38 0.11
C ASP A 121 9.89 -3.58 -0.90
N PRO A 122 9.72 -4.43 -1.92
CA PRO A 122 10.77 -4.67 -2.91
C PRO A 122 11.04 -3.46 -3.81
N LYS A 123 10.08 -2.54 -3.99
CA LYS A 123 10.27 -1.33 -4.82
C LYS A 123 11.22 -0.35 -4.13
N LYS A 124 11.17 -0.28 -2.80
CA LYS A 124 12.03 0.58 -1.98
C LYS A 124 13.26 -0.14 -1.44
N ASN A 125 13.30 -1.47 -1.54
CA ASN A 125 14.32 -2.32 -0.93
C ASN A 125 14.47 -2.02 0.58
N SER A 126 13.34 -1.84 1.26
CA SER A 126 13.27 -1.51 2.68
C SER A 126 12.01 -2.08 3.30
N TYR A 127 12.01 -2.27 4.62
CA TYR A 127 10.77 -2.53 5.32
C TYR A 127 10.01 -1.24 5.56
N ARG A 128 8.70 -1.39 5.60
CA ARG A 128 7.76 -0.31 5.77
C ARG A 128 6.69 -0.71 6.75
N ILE A 129 6.08 0.31 7.34
CA ILE A 129 4.89 0.16 8.17
C ILE A 129 3.78 0.91 7.46
N ASP A 130 2.76 0.18 7.04
CA ASP A 130 1.56 0.75 6.43
C ASP A 130 0.32 0.03 6.96
N GLU A 131 -0.83 0.68 6.78
CA GLU A 131 -2.14 0.12 7.13
C GLU A 131 -2.77 -0.54 5.90
N PHE A 132 -3.33 -1.73 6.12
CA PHE A 132 -3.93 -2.57 5.09
C PHE A 132 -5.33 -2.98 5.51
N TYR A 133 -6.20 -3.25 4.54
CA TYR A 133 -7.40 -4.03 4.78
C TYR A 133 -7.18 -5.48 4.39
N LEU A 134 -7.87 -6.38 5.07
CA LEU A 134 -7.84 -7.80 4.79
C LEU A 134 -8.65 -8.12 3.53
N GLY A 135 -8.05 -8.87 2.62
CA GLY A 135 -8.71 -9.41 1.43
C GLY A 135 -9.15 -10.86 1.62
N GLU A 136 -8.94 -11.67 0.58
CA GLU A 136 -9.30 -13.08 0.59
C GLU A 136 -8.47 -13.84 1.61
N THR A 137 -9.13 -14.62 2.47
CA THR A 137 -8.50 -15.49 3.46
C THR A 137 -8.96 -16.93 3.24
N SER A 138 -8.01 -17.85 3.06
CA SER A 138 -8.25 -19.27 2.89
C SER A 138 -7.59 -20.05 4.02
N VAL A 139 -8.36 -20.93 4.68
CA VAL A 139 -7.91 -21.70 5.86
C VAL A 139 -8.20 -23.19 5.67
N PRO A 140 -7.42 -23.91 4.85
CA PRO A 140 -7.67 -25.33 4.58
C PRO A 140 -7.20 -26.21 5.75
N LEU A 141 -8.10 -27.06 6.24
CA LEU A 141 -7.75 -28.12 7.17
C LEU A 141 -7.22 -29.33 6.39
N TYR A 142 -5.94 -29.65 6.53
CA TYR A 142 -5.35 -30.83 5.90
C TYR A 142 -5.76 -32.12 6.61
N ASN A 143 -5.61 -32.14 7.94
CA ASN A 143 -5.92 -33.33 8.73
C ASN A 143 -6.31 -32.97 10.17
N GLY A 144 -7.60 -33.03 10.47
CA GLY A 144 -8.13 -32.74 11.81
C GLY A 144 -7.66 -33.70 12.90
N LYS A 145 -7.26 -34.93 12.58
CA LYS A 145 -6.71 -35.88 13.56
C LYS A 145 -5.29 -35.51 13.97
N LEU A 146 -4.51 -34.90 13.07
CA LEU A 146 -3.15 -34.45 13.36
C LEU A 146 -3.08 -32.98 13.81
N GLY A 147 -4.19 -32.23 13.69
CA GLY A 147 -4.24 -30.81 14.08
C GLY A 147 -3.43 -29.90 13.15
N PHE A 148 -3.24 -30.31 11.90
CA PHE A 148 -2.45 -29.57 10.90
C PHE A 148 -3.32 -28.90 9.85
N TRP A 149 -2.95 -27.66 9.57
CA TRP A 149 -3.51 -26.80 8.53
C TRP A 149 -2.48 -26.66 7.42
N ASP A 150 -2.92 -26.75 6.18
CA ASP A 150 -2.07 -26.65 4.99
C ASP A 150 -2.58 -25.53 4.12
N SER A 151 -1.67 -24.80 3.49
CA SER A 151 -1.99 -23.78 2.49
C SER A 151 -2.89 -22.67 3.03
N PHE A 152 -2.70 -22.28 4.30
CA PHE A 152 -3.30 -21.06 4.83
C PHE A 152 -2.76 -19.88 4.03
N SER A 153 -3.64 -19.01 3.53
CA SER A 153 -3.25 -17.83 2.77
C SER A 153 -4.15 -16.66 3.07
N LEU A 154 -3.58 -15.46 2.99
CA LEU A 154 -4.33 -14.22 3.06
C LEU A 154 -3.76 -13.19 2.09
N THR A 155 -4.61 -12.26 1.66
CA THR A 155 -4.19 -11.05 0.96
C THR A 155 -4.41 -9.81 1.82
N LEU A 156 -3.50 -8.85 1.71
CA LEU A 156 -3.56 -7.55 2.37
C LEU A 156 -3.43 -6.47 1.30
N SER A 157 -4.38 -5.55 1.24
CA SER A 157 -4.34 -4.46 0.26
C SER A 157 -4.15 -3.14 0.99
N GLN A 158 -3.14 -2.38 0.58
CA GLN A 158 -2.76 -1.15 1.27
C GLN A 158 -3.93 -0.15 1.23
N ARG A 159 -4.25 0.44 2.39
CA ARG A 159 -5.42 1.32 2.53
C ARG A 159 -5.25 2.62 1.76
N LYS A 160 -4.04 3.17 1.71
CA LYS A 160 -3.74 4.46 1.09
C LYS A 160 -2.75 4.28 -0.06
N ALA A 161 -3.10 4.81 -1.22
CA ALA A 161 -2.18 4.92 -2.35
C ALA A 161 -1.20 6.09 -2.16
N GLU A 162 0.01 5.91 -2.68
CA GLU A 162 1.01 6.95 -2.88
C GLU A 162 0.69 7.72 -4.16
N PHE A 163 0.63 9.04 -4.05
CA PHE A 163 0.46 9.92 -5.21
C PHE A 163 1.80 10.08 -5.92
N ASP A 164 1.80 10.03 -7.25
CA ASP A 164 2.94 10.45 -8.05
C ASP A 164 2.80 11.95 -8.34
N GLU A 165 3.70 12.78 -7.81
CA GLU A 165 3.72 14.25 -8.00
C GLU A 165 4.00 14.68 -9.46
N VAL A 166 4.32 13.75 -10.37
CA VAL A 166 4.95 14.05 -11.67
C VAL A 166 3.96 14.52 -12.77
N LEU A 167 2.66 14.61 -12.51
CA LEU A 167 1.65 14.89 -13.57
C LEU A 167 0.84 16.18 -13.39
N ALA A 168 1.21 17.09 -12.49
CA ALA A 168 0.42 18.31 -12.23
C ALA A 168 0.68 19.49 -13.19
N ASP A 169 1.69 19.43 -14.08
CA ASP A 169 2.23 20.62 -14.74
C ASP A 169 1.92 20.80 -16.24
N GLU A 170 1.05 20.00 -16.86
CA GLU A 170 0.73 20.21 -18.28
C GLU A 170 -0.78 20.27 -18.58
N GLU A 171 -1.47 21.33 -18.15
CA GLU A 171 -2.65 21.86 -18.86
C GLU A 171 -2.82 23.37 -18.60
N THR A 172 -1.86 24.20 -19.05
CA THR A 172 -2.19 25.60 -19.40
C THR A 172 -2.48 25.65 -20.90
N VAL A 173 -3.75 25.53 -21.24
CA VAL A 173 -4.24 25.78 -22.61
C VAL A 173 -3.95 27.25 -22.96
N PRO A 174 -3.19 27.57 -24.04
CA PRO A 174 -3.01 28.95 -24.45
C PRO A 174 -4.33 29.49 -25.02
N GLU A 175 -4.80 30.62 -24.48
CA GLU A 175 -5.92 31.38 -25.03
C GLU A 175 -5.63 31.75 -26.50
N THR A 176 -6.45 31.25 -27.41
CA THR A 176 -6.40 31.62 -28.83
C THR A 176 -6.84 33.09 -28.99
N PRO A 177 -6.06 33.96 -29.64
CA PRO A 177 -6.48 35.35 -29.86
C PRO A 177 -7.60 35.40 -30.92
N GLU A 178 -8.68 36.11 -30.59
CA GLU A 178 -9.79 36.43 -31.50
C GLU A 178 -9.26 37.20 -32.72
N ASN A 179 -9.45 36.64 -33.92
CA ASN A 179 -9.22 37.36 -35.17
C ASN A 179 -10.46 38.21 -35.53
N PRO A 180 -10.27 39.44 -36.05
CA PRO A 180 -11.37 40.34 -36.37
C PRO A 180 -12.13 39.88 -37.62
N VAL A 181 -13.45 40.02 -37.58
CA VAL A 181 -14.36 39.74 -38.69
C VAL A 181 -14.21 40.83 -39.75
N ASP A 182 -13.80 40.43 -40.95
CA ASP A 182 -13.78 41.27 -42.15
C ASP A 182 -15.10 41.07 -42.91
N GLU A 183 -16.05 42.00 -42.76
CA GLU A 183 -17.33 41.99 -43.50
C GLU A 183 -17.09 42.50 -44.93
N SER A 184 -17.02 41.58 -45.89
CA SER A 184 -17.13 41.89 -47.31
C SER A 184 -18.18 41.00 -48.01
N GLY A 185 -19.11 41.67 -48.69
CA GLY A 185 -20.17 41.09 -49.54
C GLY A 185 -21.57 41.44 -49.03
N ASN A 186 -22.54 41.93 -49.81
CA ASN A 186 -22.73 41.88 -51.25
C ASN A 186 -23.90 42.82 -51.61
N GLN A 187 -23.80 43.62 -52.67
CA GLN A 187 -24.92 44.41 -53.21
C GLN A 187 -25.84 43.54 -54.10
N PRO A 188 -27.18 43.68 -54.04
CA PRO A 188 -28.05 43.08 -55.04
C PRO A 188 -28.26 44.03 -56.24
N ASN A 189 -28.08 43.50 -57.45
CA ASN A 189 -28.33 44.16 -58.72
C ASN A 189 -29.60 43.55 -59.32
N GLU A 190 -30.74 44.24 -59.27
CA GLU A 190 -31.93 43.92 -60.07
C GLU A 190 -32.05 44.95 -61.20
N GLY A 191 -32.00 44.45 -62.43
CA GLY A 191 -32.20 45.23 -63.65
C GLY A 191 -33.68 45.49 -63.93
N VAL A 192 -33.93 46.62 -64.58
CA VAL A 192 -35.18 47.03 -65.23
C VAL A 192 -35.05 46.82 -66.73
#